data_AF-A0A351FZC5-F1
#
_entry.id   AF-A0A351FZC5-F1
#
_cell.length_a   1.000
_cell.length_b   1.000
_cell.length_c   1.000
_cell.angle_alpha   90.00
_cell.angle_beta   90.00
_cell.angle_gamma   90.00
#
_symmetry.space_group_name_H-M   'P 1'
#
loop_
_entity.id
_entity.type
_entity.pdbx_description
1 polymer ?
#
loop_
_entity_poly.entity_id
_entity_poly.type
_entity_poly.pdbx_seq_one_letter_code
_entity_poly.pdbx_strand_id
1 'polypeptide(L)'
;MEISKSISPQDNQQVARLVGFLEYGKALQLLDALVSRSTIEEIEAFDAIVKERDEFAVFTHLSRRVQPAPSRLEEPPQNANDDFERRGIRWLTALARVEFGSMLAAFTTVDHPFAATRPTAFDQFEFLSILLDGARTHYWALMQDPNLARVSRESPRQPEVLSYTRRLGLIQALIGAVLQAGGPLTPVQVAELTQWKDQIDGYQAGFVYKIRSYMEEKHTYRTGTDRRLTTEYLSACGRALAAYARYGDRLRK
;
A
#
# COMPACT_ATOMS: atom_id res chain seq x y z
N MET A 1 -9.82 5.75 -16.76
CA MET A 1 -9.00 6.07 -15.57
C MET A 1 -7.71 6.73 -16.03
N GLU A 2 -7.52 8.03 -15.81
CA GLU A 2 -6.32 8.78 -16.25
C GLU A 2 -5.27 8.89 -15.13
N ILE A 3 -4.83 7.75 -14.59
CA ILE A 3 -3.82 7.72 -13.51
C ILE A 3 -2.51 8.37 -13.96
N SER A 4 -2.19 8.30 -15.25
CA SER A 4 -1.01 8.93 -15.83
C SER A 4 -0.99 10.46 -15.69
N LYS A 5 -2.14 11.12 -15.48
CA LYS A 5 -2.21 12.57 -15.28
C LYS A 5 -1.97 13.01 -13.83
N SER A 6 -2.16 12.10 -12.87
CA SER A 6 -1.96 12.39 -11.44
C SER A 6 -0.56 12.03 -10.93
N ILE A 7 0.25 11.33 -11.73
CA ILE A 7 1.62 10.94 -11.37
C ILE A 7 2.59 11.99 -11.92
N SER A 8 3.43 12.56 -11.06
CA SER A 8 4.44 13.54 -11.48
C SER A 8 5.47 12.90 -12.44
N PRO A 9 6.13 13.65 -13.34
CA PRO A 9 7.17 13.10 -14.21
C PRO A 9 8.32 12.42 -13.45
N GLN A 10 8.60 12.87 -12.23
CA GLN A 10 9.62 12.31 -11.36
C GLN A 10 9.18 10.99 -10.72
N ASP A 11 7.91 10.89 -10.32
CA ASP A 11 7.31 9.63 -9.85
C ASP A 11 7.24 8.61 -10.99
N ASN A 12 6.91 9.03 -12.22
CA ASN A 12 6.89 8.17 -13.41
C ASN A 12 8.22 7.46 -13.64
N GLN A 13 9.36 8.12 -13.41
CA GLN A 13 10.69 7.48 -13.53
C GLN A 13 10.97 6.46 -12.41
N GLN A 14 10.40 6.61 -11.22
CA GLN A 14 10.57 5.67 -10.12
C GLN A 14 9.73 4.42 -10.34
N VAL A 15 8.45 4.61 -10.67
CA VAL A 15 7.52 3.51 -10.89
C VAL A 15 7.81 2.73 -12.17
N ALA A 16 8.39 3.36 -13.20
CA ALA A 16 8.89 2.66 -14.38
C ALA A 16 10.05 1.69 -14.08
N ARG A 17 10.68 1.77 -12.90
CA ARG A 17 11.69 0.79 -12.43
C ARG A 17 11.05 -0.40 -11.73
N LEU A 18 9.77 -0.29 -11.35
CA LEU A 18 9.03 -1.39 -10.77
C LEU A 18 8.49 -2.23 -11.93
N VAL A 19 8.99 -3.46 -12.02
CA VAL A 19 8.45 -4.44 -12.96
C VAL A 19 6.95 -4.57 -12.71
N GLY A 20 6.16 -4.43 -13.76
CA GLY A 20 4.72 -4.59 -13.71
C GLY A 20 3.94 -3.30 -13.47
N PHE A 21 4.53 -2.17 -13.04
CA PHE A 21 3.71 -0.99 -12.69
C PHE A 21 2.85 -0.48 -13.85
N LEU A 22 3.45 -0.31 -15.04
CA LEU A 22 2.72 0.14 -16.23
C LEU A 22 1.76 -0.94 -16.71
N GLU A 23 2.18 -2.21 -16.61
CA GLU A 23 1.40 -3.39 -16.98
C GLU A 23 0.15 -3.52 -16.10
N TYR A 24 0.26 -3.35 -14.78
CA TYR A 24 -0.85 -3.38 -13.83
C TYR A 24 -1.82 -2.23 -14.07
N GLY A 25 -1.31 -1.00 -14.23
CA GLY A 25 -2.16 0.15 -14.55
C GLY A 25 -2.91 -0.05 -15.86
N LYS A 26 -2.25 -0.59 -16.89
CA LYS A 26 -2.87 -0.87 -18.18
C LYS A 26 -3.84 -2.05 -18.12
N ALA A 27 -3.48 -3.14 -17.46
CA ALA A 27 -4.32 -4.31 -17.26
C ALA A 27 -5.60 -3.93 -16.54
N LEU A 28 -5.50 -3.15 -15.46
CA LEU A 28 -6.66 -2.66 -14.73
C LEU A 28 -7.57 -1.78 -15.60
N GLN A 29 -6.99 -0.89 -16.42
CA GLN A 29 -7.77 -0.10 -17.38
C GLN A 29 -8.51 -0.99 -18.41
N LEU A 30 -7.86 -2.05 -18.89
CA LEU A 30 -8.45 -2.99 -19.85
C LEU A 30 -9.53 -3.86 -19.20
N LEU A 31 -9.32 -4.30 -17.96
CA LEU A 31 -10.31 -5.04 -17.18
C LEU A 31 -11.54 -4.17 -16.86
N ASP A 32 -11.34 -2.91 -16.49
CA ASP A 32 -12.44 -1.95 -16.32
C ASP A 32 -13.26 -1.78 -17.61
N ALA A 33 -12.56 -1.66 -18.74
CA ALA A 33 -13.21 -1.55 -20.05
C ALA A 33 -13.94 -2.84 -20.44
N LEU A 34 -13.40 -4.01 -20.10
CA LEU A 34 -14.05 -5.31 -20.31
C LEU A 34 -15.35 -5.37 -19.50
N VAL A 35 -15.26 -5.23 -18.16
CA VAL A 35 -16.42 -5.33 -17.26
C VAL A 35 -17.51 -4.32 -17.61
N SER A 36 -17.15 -3.09 -17.99
CA SER A 36 -18.13 -2.05 -18.31
C SER A 36 -18.81 -2.21 -19.68
N ARG A 37 -18.26 -3.03 -20.58
CA ARG A 37 -18.78 -3.24 -21.94
C ARG A 37 -19.40 -4.61 -22.15
N SER A 38 -19.12 -5.56 -21.26
CA SER A 38 -19.64 -6.91 -21.33
C SER A 38 -21.07 -7.00 -20.79
N THR A 39 -21.85 -7.93 -21.34
CA THR A 39 -23.09 -8.37 -20.72
C THR A 39 -22.81 -9.26 -19.50
N ILE A 40 -23.85 -9.59 -18.72
CA ILE A 40 -23.72 -10.49 -17.57
C ILE A 40 -23.25 -11.87 -18.03
N GLU A 41 -23.82 -12.38 -19.13
CA GLU A 41 -23.49 -13.67 -19.71
C GLU A 41 -22.02 -13.73 -20.19
N GLU A 42 -21.54 -12.65 -20.79
CA GLU A 42 -20.13 -12.53 -21.20
C GLU A 42 -19.20 -12.51 -19.98
N ILE A 43 -19.57 -11.78 -18.92
CA ILE A 43 -18.80 -11.77 -17.66
C ILE A 43 -18.74 -13.16 -17.04
N GLU A 44 -19.85 -13.90 -17.02
CA GLU A 44 -19.89 -15.27 -16.50
C GLU A 44 -19.00 -16.21 -17.33
N ALA A 45 -19.00 -16.06 -18.66
CA ALA A 45 -18.11 -16.82 -19.53
C ALA A 45 -16.63 -16.50 -19.27
N PHE A 46 -16.27 -15.22 -19.12
CA PHE A 46 -14.91 -14.83 -18.75
C PHE A 46 -14.51 -15.34 -17.37
N ASP A 47 -15.42 -15.28 -16.40
CA ASP A 47 -15.20 -15.77 -15.05
C ASP A 47 -14.94 -17.28 -15.02
N ALA A 48 -15.65 -18.06 -15.83
CA ALA A 48 -15.39 -19.50 -15.99
C ALA A 48 -13.99 -19.78 -16.53
N ILE A 49 -13.57 -19.07 -17.59
CA ILE A 49 -12.22 -19.20 -18.18
C ILE A 49 -11.13 -18.84 -17.15
N VAL A 50 -11.34 -17.77 -16.39
CA VAL A 50 -10.39 -17.31 -15.36
C VAL A 50 -10.30 -18.32 -14.21
N LYS A 51 -11.43 -18.91 -13.80
CA LYS A 51 -11.46 -19.91 -12.72
C LYS A 51 -10.71 -21.19 -13.05
N GLU A 52 -10.64 -21.58 -14.32
CA GLU A 52 -9.92 -22.79 -14.73
C GLU A 52 -8.40 -22.64 -14.73
N ARG A 53 -7.88 -21.42 -14.55
CA ARG A 53 -6.46 -21.11 -14.70
C ARG A 53 -5.79 -20.86 -13.36
N ASP A 54 -4.83 -21.72 -13.02
CA ASP A 54 -4.10 -21.65 -11.76
C ASP A 54 -3.27 -20.38 -11.62
N GLU A 55 -2.80 -19.80 -12.73
CA GLU A 55 -2.06 -18.54 -12.73
C GLU A 55 -2.90 -17.33 -12.26
N PHE A 56 -4.23 -17.46 -12.22
CA PHE A 56 -5.15 -16.42 -11.77
C PHE A 56 -5.76 -16.70 -10.40
N ALA A 57 -5.26 -17.72 -9.68
CA ALA A 57 -5.63 -17.95 -8.30
C ALA A 57 -5.15 -16.79 -7.39
N VAL A 58 -6.07 -16.26 -6.60
CA VAL A 58 -5.80 -15.20 -5.63
C VAL A 58 -5.88 -15.78 -4.22
N PHE A 59 -4.77 -15.78 -3.50
CA PHE A 59 -4.74 -16.25 -2.13
C PHE A 59 -5.06 -15.12 -1.16
N THR A 60 -6.10 -15.31 -0.34
CA THR A 60 -6.49 -14.36 0.71
C THR A 60 -6.11 -14.87 2.09
N HIS A 61 -6.39 -14.08 3.12
CA HIS A 61 -6.13 -14.43 4.52
C HIS A 61 -4.67 -14.78 4.82
N LEU A 62 -3.74 -14.17 4.07
CA LEU A 62 -2.30 -14.39 4.23
C LEU A 62 -1.79 -13.81 5.56
N SER A 63 -2.51 -12.83 6.11
CA SER A 63 -2.21 -12.20 7.40
C SER A 63 -2.17 -13.19 8.57
N ARG A 64 -2.89 -14.33 8.48
CA ARG A 64 -2.85 -15.41 9.51
C ARG A 64 -1.43 -15.88 9.82
N ARG A 65 -0.55 -15.92 8.81
CA ARG A 65 0.83 -16.41 8.96
C ARG A 65 1.67 -15.52 9.88
N VAL A 66 1.25 -14.28 10.06
CA VAL A 66 1.92 -13.27 10.87
C VAL A 66 0.99 -12.70 11.94
N GLN A 67 -0.14 -13.34 12.24
CA GLN A 67 -1.10 -12.83 13.21
C GLN A 67 -0.56 -12.92 14.64
N PRO A 68 -0.54 -11.82 15.42
CA PRO A 68 -0.27 -11.87 16.84
C PRO A 68 -1.52 -12.32 17.62
N ALA A 69 -1.33 -12.92 18.80
CA ALA A 69 -2.42 -13.24 19.72
C ALA A 69 -2.58 -12.16 20.82
N PRO A 70 -3.81 -11.70 21.19
CA PRO A 70 -5.07 -11.64 20.44
C PRO A 70 -5.32 -10.26 19.75
N SER A 71 -6.08 -10.23 18.64
CA SER A 71 -6.50 -9.01 17.91
C SER A 71 -8.00 -9.05 17.63
N ARG A 72 -8.71 -7.91 17.59
CA ARG A 72 -10.15 -7.84 17.20
C ARG A 72 -10.34 -7.81 15.68
N LEU A 73 -9.25 -7.61 14.95
CA LEU A 73 -9.14 -7.74 13.50
C LEU A 73 -8.60 -9.11 13.09
N GLU A 74 -8.61 -10.08 14.02
CA GLU A 74 -8.28 -11.46 13.71
C GLU A 74 -9.15 -12.02 12.59
N GLU A 75 -8.56 -12.94 11.84
CA GLU A 75 -9.30 -13.62 10.79
C GLU A 75 -10.40 -14.51 11.37
N PRO A 76 -11.57 -14.62 10.71
CA PRO A 76 -12.62 -15.53 11.14
C PRO A 76 -12.10 -16.97 11.30
N PRO A 77 -12.72 -17.80 12.17
CA PRO A 77 -12.36 -19.20 12.32
C PRO A 77 -12.33 -19.93 10.98
N GLN A 78 -11.32 -20.79 10.78
CA GLN A 78 -11.11 -21.51 9.53
C GLN A 78 -12.19 -22.59 9.35
N ASN A 79 -12.82 -22.63 8.17
CA ASN A 79 -13.51 -23.82 7.71
C ASN A 79 -12.47 -24.87 7.32
N ALA A 80 -12.61 -26.12 7.77
CA ALA A 80 -11.62 -27.19 7.56
C ALA A 80 -11.26 -27.46 6.08
N ASN A 81 -12.06 -26.95 5.15
CA ASN A 81 -11.92 -27.13 3.70
C ASN A 81 -11.57 -25.83 2.94
N ASP A 82 -11.30 -24.70 3.62
CA ASP A 82 -10.91 -23.45 2.96
C ASP A 82 -9.37 -23.39 2.82
N ASP A 83 -8.90 -23.48 1.57
CA ASP A 83 -7.50 -23.35 1.17
C ASP A 83 -7.06 -21.88 0.97
N PHE A 84 -7.97 -20.95 1.23
CA PHE A 84 -7.84 -19.50 1.00
C PHE A 84 -7.64 -19.12 -0.46
N GLU A 85 -7.83 -20.07 -1.37
CA GLU A 85 -7.76 -19.83 -2.79
C GLU A 85 -9.09 -19.20 -3.23
N ARG A 86 -8.98 -18.11 -3.97
CA ARG A 86 -10.10 -17.40 -4.54
C ARG A 86 -9.89 -17.30 -6.03
N ARG A 87 -10.95 -17.60 -6.78
CA ARG A 87 -10.89 -17.65 -8.24
C ARG A 87 -12.01 -16.83 -8.85
N GLY A 88 -11.73 -16.33 -10.05
CA GLY A 88 -12.68 -15.54 -10.82
C GLY A 88 -12.23 -14.10 -11.03
N ILE A 89 -12.89 -13.46 -12.00
CA ILE A 89 -12.47 -12.16 -12.50
C ILE A 89 -12.61 -11.06 -11.43
N ARG A 90 -13.58 -11.16 -10.52
CA ARG A 90 -13.75 -10.20 -9.41
C ARG A 90 -12.57 -10.20 -8.45
N TRP A 91 -12.05 -11.37 -8.10
CA TRP A 91 -10.87 -11.51 -7.26
C TRP A 91 -9.62 -10.99 -7.96
N LEU A 92 -9.48 -11.29 -9.26
CA LEU A 92 -8.37 -10.81 -10.07
C LEU A 92 -8.36 -9.27 -10.19
N THR A 93 -9.51 -8.65 -10.48
CA THR A 93 -9.61 -7.18 -10.58
C THR A 93 -9.38 -6.52 -9.23
N ALA A 94 -9.95 -7.08 -8.16
CA ALA A 94 -9.73 -6.61 -6.80
C ALA A 94 -8.25 -6.65 -6.39
N LEU A 95 -7.57 -7.76 -6.65
CA LEU A 95 -6.13 -7.90 -6.38
C LEU A 95 -5.33 -6.85 -7.15
N ALA A 96 -5.57 -6.73 -8.45
CA ALA A 96 -4.87 -5.76 -9.30
C ALA A 96 -5.05 -4.32 -8.79
N ARG A 97 -6.25 -3.95 -8.31
CA ARG A 97 -6.50 -2.62 -7.71
C ARG A 97 -5.72 -2.41 -6.41
N VAL A 98 -5.69 -3.41 -5.54
CA VAL A 98 -4.98 -3.31 -4.25
C VAL A 98 -3.47 -3.27 -4.47
N GLU A 99 -2.92 -4.11 -5.34
CA GLU A 99 -1.50 -4.10 -5.68
C GLU A 99 -1.09 -2.77 -6.31
N PHE A 100 -1.84 -2.30 -7.31
CA PHE A 100 -1.51 -1.05 -7.97
C PHE A 100 -1.66 0.16 -7.03
N GLY A 101 -2.69 0.18 -6.18
CA GLY A 101 -2.85 1.18 -5.12
C GLY A 101 -1.70 1.15 -4.10
N SER A 102 -1.20 -0.05 -3.77
CA SER A 102 -0.05 -0.24 -2.88
C SER A 102 1.26 0.28 -3.51
N MET A 103 1.46 0.05 -4.81
CA MET A 103 2.61 0.62 -5.53
C MET A 103 2.56 2.15 -5.55
N LEU A 104 1.39 2.73 -5.79
CA LEU A 104 1.19 4.18 -5.72
C LEU A 104 1.53 4.71 -4.32
N ALA A 105 1.06 4.05 -3.26
CA ALA A 105 1.31 4.44 -1.88
C ALA A 105 2.80 4.40 -1.51
N ALA A 106 3.51 3.35 -1.90
CA ALA A 106 4.90 3.13 -1.51
C ALA A 106 5.91 3.94 -2.34
N PHE A 107 5.60 4.27 -3.60
CA PHE A 107 6.62 4.76 -4.56
C PHE A 107 6.31 6.09 -5.25
N THR A 108 5.12 6.66 -5.11
CA THR A 108 4.76 7.97 -5.71
C THR A 108 4.44 9.01 -4.66
N THR A 109 4.13 10.26 -5.05
CA THR A 109 3.55 11.28 -4.16
C THR A 109 2.03 11.50 -4.35
N VAL A 110 1.27 10.53 -4.89
CA VAL A 110 -0.20 10.61 -5.01
C VAL A 110 -0.88 10.65 -3.62
N ASP A 111 -1.72 11.65 -3.35
CA ASP A 111 -2.35 11.89 -2.04
C ASP A 111 -3.27 10.76 -1.57
N HIS A 112 -4.09 10.22 -2.47
CA HIS A 112 -5.04 9.15 -2.18
C HIS A 112 -4.81 7.95 -3.13
N PRO A 113 -3.77 7.13 -2.87
CA PRO A 113 -3.39 6.02 -3.76
C PRO A 113 -4.52 5.05 -4.09
N PHE A 114 -5.31 4.66 -3.09
CA PHE A 114 -6.44 3.74 -3.26
C PHE A 114 -7.71 4.41 -3.81
N ALA A 115 -7.79 5.75 -3.82
CA ALA A 115 -8.86 6.45 -4.56
C ALA A 115 -8.61 6.40 -6.07
N ALA A 116 -7.35 6.40 -6.49
CA ALA A 116 -6.98 6.22 -7.89
C ALA A 116 -7.30 4.81 -8.42
N THR A 117 -7.35 3.82 -7.53
CA THR A 117 -7.70 2.42 -7.85
C THR A 117 -9.01 1.98 -7.21
N ARG A 118 -9.94 2.91 -7.00
CA ARG A 118 -11.21 2.62 -6.34
C ARG A 118 -11.92 1.42 -6.97
N PRO A 119 -12.56 0.55 -6.17
CA PRO A 119 -13.36 -0.54 -6.70
C PRO A 119 -14.60 -0.01 -7.41
N THR A 120 -15.23 -0.89 -8.17
CA THR A 120 -16.56 -0.71 -8.73
C THR A 120 -17.55 -1.57 -7.94
N ALA A 121 -18.84 -1.44 -8.21
CA ALA A 121 -19.84 -2.35 -7.64
C ALA A 121 -19.58 -3.84 -7.98
N PHE A 122 -18.81 -4.10 -9.05
CA PHE A 122 -18.45 -5.44 -9.49
C PHE A 122 -17.51 -6.17 -8.52
N ASP A 123 -16.52 -5.46 -7.96
CA ASP A 123 -15.41 -6.05 -7.20
C ASP A 123 -15.22 -5.40 -5.81
N GLN A 124 -16.21 -4.62 -5.35
CA GLN A 124 -16.18 -3.92 -4.07
C GLN A 124 -15.90 -4.84 -2.89
N PHE A 125 -16.56 -6.00 -2.83
CA PHE A 125 -16.45 -6.91 -1.70
C PHE A 125 -15.07 -7.55 -1.63
N GLU A 126 -14.61 -8.10 -2.76
CA GLU A 126 -13.30 -8.72 -2.93
C GLU A 126 -12.19 -7.70 -2.67
N PHE A 127 -12.34 -6.47 -3.16
CA PHE A 127 -11.40 -5.38 -2.91
C PHE A 127 -11.24 -5.10 -1.43
N LEU A 128 -12.35 -4.98 -0.68
CA LEU A 128 -12.29 -4.72 0.76
C LEU A 128 -11.67 -5.88 1.54
N SER A 129 -11.94 -7.12 1.11
CA SER A 129 -11.34 -8.31 1.71
C SER A 129 -9.82 -8.31 1.56
N ILE A 130 -9.31 -8.12 0.33
CA ILE A 130 -7.88 -8.07 0.05
C ILE A 130 -7.23 -6.86 0.73
N LEU A 131 -7.89 -5.70 0.71
CA LEU A 131 -7.38 -4.48 1.32
C LEU A 131 -7.17 -4.65 2.83
N LEU A 132 -8.15 -5.24 3.53
CA LEU A 132 -8.04 -5.52 4.96
C LEU A 132 -6.98 -6.58 5.27
N ASP A 133 -6.90 -7.65 4.47
CA ASP A 133 -5.86 -8.67 4.62
C ASP A 133 -4.44 -8.09 4.39
N GLY A 134 -4.28 -7.22 3.40
CA GLY A 134 -3.04 -6.48 3.15
C GLY A 134 -2.68 -5.56 4.32
N ALA A 135 -3.65 -4.80 4.84
CA ALA A 135 -3.43 -3.93 6.01
C ALA A 135 -2.93 -4.73 7.22
N ARG A 136 -3.57 -5.85 7.54
CA ARG A 136 -3.19 -6.76 8.64
C ARG A 136 -1.81 -7.36 8.42
N THR A 137 -1.56 -7.92 7.24
CA THR A 137 -0.29 -8.55 6.89
C THR A 137 0.86 -7.56 7.09
N HIS A 138 0.76 -6.36 6.50
CA HIS A 138 1.85 -5.40 6.56
C HIS A 138 2.03 -4.81 7.97
N TYR A 139 0.93 -4.51 8.67
CA TYR A 139 0.99 -3.99 10.03
C TYR A 139 1.57 -5.01 11.00
N TRP A 140 1.02 -6.22 11.07
CA TRP A 140 1.48 -7.24 12.01
C TRP A 140 2.92 -7.65 11.74
N ALA A 141 3.30 -7.83 10.46
CA ALA A 141 4.68 -8.14 10.12
C ALA A 141 5.65 -6.99 10.45
N LEU A 142 5.18 -5.74 10.51
CA LEU A 142 6.02 -4.61 10.92
C LEU A 142 6.18 -4.59 12.43
N MET A 143 5.09 -4.80 13.17
CA MET A 143 5.09 -4.76 14.64
C MET A 143 5.88 -5.92 15.26
N GLN A 144 6.04 -7.02 14.54
CA GLN A 144 6.89 -8.15 14.94
C GLN A 144 8.32 -8.07 14.40
N ASP A 145 8.65 -7.04 13.63
CA ASP A 145 9.98 -6.90 13.05
C ASP A 145 10.98 -6.47 14.14
N PRO A 146 11.94 -7.33 14.54
CA PRO A 146 12.91 -6.99 15.59
C PRO A 146 13.82 -5.83 15.18
N ASN A 147 13.93 -5.53 13.89
CA ASN A 147 14.76 -4.45 13.40
C ASN A 147 14.07 -3.09 13.46
N LEU A 148 12.75 -3.01 13.65
CA LEU A 148 12.04 -1.72 13.66
C LEU A 148 12.63 -0.74 14.68
N ALA A 149 12.85 -1.21 15.92
CA ALA A 149 13.44 -0.40 16.98
C ALA A 149 14.94 -0.10 16.77
N ARG A 150 15.64 -0.93 16.02
CA ARG A 150 17.05 -0.69 15.64
C ARG A 150 17.11 0.39 14.56
N VAL A 151 16.43 0.19 13.44
CA VAL A 151 16.40 1.12 12.30
C VAL A 151 15.83 2.47 12.70
N SER A 152 14.82 2.50 13.59
CA SER A 152 14.29 3.75 14.13
C SER A 152 15.33 4.57 14.92
N ARG A 153 16.45 3.97 15.36
CA ARG A 153 17.57 4.64 16.04
C ARG A 153 18.75 4.94 15.11
N GLU A 154 18.78 4.38 13.91
CA GLU A 154 19.89 4.54 12.97
C GLU A 154 20.00 5.92 12.34
N SER A 155 21.16 6.15 11.73
CA SER A 155 21.41 7.33 10.91
C SER A 155 20.50 7.31 9.69
N PRO A 156 19.90 8.45 9.31
CA PRO A 156 19.12 8.58 8.09
C PRO A 156 19.96 8.46 6.82
N ARG A 157 21.25 8.13 6.89
CA ARG A 157 22.09 7.71 5.75
C ARG A 157 21.92 6.22 5.40
N GLN A 158 21.37 5.43 6.31
CA GLN A 158 21.14 4.00 6.10
C GLN A 158 19.92 3.80 5.18
N PRO A 159 20.07 3.10 4.03
CA PRO A 159 18.97 2.86 3.08
C PRO A 159 17.73 2.19 3.70
N GLU A 160 17.92 1.43 4.77
CA GLU A 160 16.88 0.80 5.56
C GLU A 160 15.89 1.85 6.09
N VAL A 161 16.36 3.02 6.51
CA VAL A 161 15.51 4.10 7.03
C VAL A 161 14.47 4.53 5.98
N LEU A 162 14.88 4.65 4.71
CA LEU A 162 13.97 4.99 3.62
C LEU A 162 13.01 3.83 3.31
N SER A 163 13.48 2.59 3.41
CA SER A 163 12.66 1.40 3.18
C SER A 163 11.56 1.25 4.23
N TYR A 164 11.88 1.45 5.52
CA TYR A 164 10.88 1.50 6.59
C TYR A 164 9.93 2.68 6.44
N THR A 165 10.43 3.86 6.02
CA THR A 165 9.57 5.01 5.75
C THR A 165 8.53 4.71 4.66
N ARG A 166 8.92 4.03 3.57
CA ARG A 166 7.97 3.59 2.53
C ARG A 166 6.97 2.58 3.05
N ARG A 167 7.42 1.58 3.83
CA ARG A 167 6.55 0.55 4.41
C ARG A 167 5.53 1.16 5.37
N LEU A 168 5.94 2.12 6.20
CA LEU A 168 5.04 2.88 7.08
C LEU A 168 3.99 3.65 6.27
N GLY A 169 4.40 4.34 5.20
CA GLY A 169 3.49 5.04 4.30
C GLY A 169 2.48 4.11 3.62
N LEU A 170 2.92 2.93 3.18
CA LEU A 170 2.02 1.90 2.63
C LEU A 170 0.98 1.44 3.67
N ILE A 171 1.41 1.09 4.88
CA ILE A 171 0.49 0.64 5.95
C ILE A 171 -0.52 1.73 6.28
N GLN A 172 -0.06 2.98 6.40
CA GLN A 172 -0.91 4.13 6.65
C GLN A 172 -1.96 4.32 5.53
N ALA A 173 -1.57 4.15 4.27
CA ALA A 173 -2.47 4.22 3.12
C ALA A 173 -3.51 3.09 3.14
N LEU A 174 -3.09 1.86 3.43
CA LEU A 174 -3.98 0.69 3.53
C LEU A 174 -5.01 0.89 4.63
N ILE A 175 -4.58 1.22 5.86
CA ILE A 175 -5.49 1.45 6.99
C ILE A 175 -6.45 2.60 6.69
N GLY A 176 -5.92 3.71 6.14
CA GLY A 176 -6.74 4.86 5.75
C GLY A 176 -7.81 4.48 4.71
N ALA A 177 -7.46 3.69 3.71
CA ALA A 177 -8.39 3.22 2.70
C ALA A 177 -9.46 2.28 3.27
N VAL A 178 -9.09 1.36 4.18
CA VAL A 178 -10.06 0.49 4.88
C VAL A 178 -11.06 1.31 5.70
N LEU A 179 -10.56 2.28 6.47
CA LEU A 179 -11.41 3.15 7.29
C LEU A 179 -12.36 4.01 6.44
N GLN A 180 -11.88 4.52 5.31
CA GLN A 180 -12.68 5.36 4.39
C GLN A 180 -13.73 4.56 3.63
N ALA A 181 -13.42 3.33 3.22
CA ALA A 181 -14.31 2.55 2.39
C ALA A 181 -15.54 2.01 3.13
N GLY A 182 -15.58 2.11 4.47
CA GLY A 182 -16.78 1.85 5.27
C GLY A 182 -17.30 0.42 5.18
N GLY A 183 -16.39 -0.56 5.05
CA GLY A 183 -16.74 -1.99 5.01
C GLY A 183 -17.44 -2.48 6.30
N PRO A 184 -17.81 -3.77 6.39
CA PRO A 184 -18.57 -4.34 7.50
C PRO A 184 -17.71 -4.52 8.77
N LEU A 185 -17.05 -3.45 9.21
CA LEU A 185 -16.26 -3.40 10.42
C LEU A 185 -17.15 -3.00 11.59
N THR A 186 -17.04 -3.75 12.68
CA THR A 186 -17.66 -3.36 13.95
C THR A 186 -17.01 -2.09 14.51
N PRO A 187 -17.69 -1.33 15.38
CA PRO A 187 -17.09 -0.17 16.03
C PRO A 187 -15.78 -0.49 16.77
N VAL A 188 -15.67 -1.69 17.34
CA VAL A 188 -14.45 -2.16 18.03
C VAL A 188 -13.30 -2.38 17.04
N GLN A 189 -13.57 -2.94 15.87
CA GLN A 189 -12.57 -3.11 14.81
C GLN A 189 -12.12 -1.76 14.23
N VAL A 190 -13.05 -0.81 14.08
CA VAL A 190 -12.71 0.56 13.66
C VAL A 190 -11.80 1.24 14.69
N ALA A 191 -12.09 1.05 15.99
CA ALA A 191 -11.24 1.57 17.06
C ALA A 191 -9.83 0.95 17.04
N GLU A 192 -9.72 -0.36 16.85
CA GLU A 192 -8.42 -1.03 16.73
C GLU A 192 -7.63 -0.55 15.49
N LEU A 193 -8.26 -0.43 14.31
CA LEU A 193 -7.61 0.12 13.12
C LEU A 193 -7.16 1.58 13.31
N THR A 194 -7.95 2.37 14.03
CA THR A 194 -7.58 3.75 14.36
C THR A 194 -6.35 3.77 15.27
N GLN A 195 -6.30 2.90 16.27
CA GLN A 195 -5.12 2.72 17.12
C GLN A 195 -3.89 2.29 16.31
N TRP A 196 -4.05 1.35 15.38
CA TRP A 196 -2.96 0.94 14.48
C TRP A 196 -2.46 2.12 13.66
N LYS A 197 -3.37 2.94 13.12
CA LYS A 197 -3.03 4.16 12.40
C LYS A 197 -2.23 5.13 13.28
N ASP A 198 -2.68 5.41 14.50
CA ASP A 198 -1.99 6.33 15.41
C ASP A 198 -0.56 5.84 15.75
N GLN A 199 -0.39 4.53 15.93
CA GLN A 199 0.94 3.94 16.15
C GLN A 199 1.86 4.11 14.94
N ILE A 200 1.35 3.85 13.74
CA ILE A 200 2.10 4.02 12.49
C ILE A 200 2.46 5.49 12.26
N ASP A 201 1.52 6.41 12.52
CA ASP A 201 1.74 7.85 12.43
C ASP A 201 2.86 8.29 13.39
N GLY A 202 2.89 7.73 14.60
CA GLY A 202 3.96 7.96 15.59
C GLY A 202 5.34 7.49 15.13
N TYR A 203 5.45 6.25 14.62
CA TYR A 203 6.70 5.77 14.04
C TYR A 203 7.15 6.65 12.88
N GLN A 204 6.25 6.92 11.94
CA GLN A 204 6.55 7.67 10.74
C GLN A 204 7.02 9.10 11.06
N ALA A 205 6.42 9.77 12.04
CA ALA A 205 6.87 11.07 12.52
C ALA A 205 8.34 11.04 12.99
N GLY A 206 8.75 9.99 13.71
CA GLY A 206 10.13 9.80 14.14
C GLY A 206 11.11 9.62 12.97
N PHE A 207 10.75 8.81 11.97
CA PHE A 207 11.56 8.63 10.75
C PHE A 207 11.66 9.93 9.94
N VAL A 208 10.55 10.64 9.77
CA VAL A 208 10.46 11.91 9.03
C VAL A 208 11.30 13.00 9.69
N TYR A 209 11.22 13.12 11.02
CA TYR A 209 12.04 14.07 11.78
C TYR A 209 13.52 13.88 11.48
N LYS A 210 14.01 12.63 11.54
CA LYS A 210 15.40 12.29 11.23
C LYS A 210 15.81 12.63 9.81
N ILE A 211 14.97 12.29 8.84
CA ILE A 211 15.21 12.61 7.43
C ILE A 211 15.31 14.13 7.23
N ARG A 212 14.41 14.89 7.86
CA ARG A 212 14.41 16.35 7.81
C ARG A 212 15.69 16.94 8.41
N SER A 213 16.07 16.53 9.62
CA SER A 213 17.30 17.01 10.27
C SER A 213 18.55 16.71 9.44
N TYR A 214 18.62 15.54 8.80
CA TYR A 214 19.72 15.20 7.90
C TYR A 214 19.76 16.06 6.65
N MET A 215 18.60 16.35 6.05
CA MET A 215 18.54 17.26 4.91
C MET A 215 18.98 18.68 5.29
N GLU A 216 18.55 19.19 6.45
CA GLU A 216 18.94 20.51 6.97
C GLU A 216 20.45 20.61 7.23
N GLU A 217 21.05 19.58 7.85
CA GLU A 217 22.51 19.47 8.03
C GLU A 217 23.23 19.55 6.68
N LYS A 218 22.79 18.77 5.69
CA LYS A 218 23.43 18.74 4.35
C LYS A 218 23.20 19.99 3.52
N HIS A 219 22.09 20.68 3.72
CA HIS A 219 21.87 22.01 3.11
C HIS A 219 22.84 23.06 3.68
N THR A 220 23.18 22.95 4.96
CA THR A 220 24.10 23.87 5.66
C THR A 220 25.56 23.60 5.29
N TYR A 221 25.97 22.33 5.13
CA TYR A 221 27.35 21.93 4.83
C TYR A 221 27.57 21.53 3.35
N ARG A 222 27.33 22.44 2.41
CA ARG A 222 27.70 22.26 0.99
C ARG A 222 29.20 22.48 0.77
N THR A 223 30.04 21.61 1.30
CA THR A 223 31.46 21.52 0.92
C THR A 223 31.64 20.30 0.00
N GLY A 224 32.20 20.55 -1.19
CA GLY A 224 32.20 19.59 -2.29
C GLY A 224 33.26 18.50 -2.10
N THR A 225 32.84 17.23 -2.23
CA THR A 225 33.65 16.16 -2.84
C THR A 225 32.91 14.85 -3.14
N ASP A 226 31.63 14.69 -2.82
CA ASP A 226 30.90 13.46 -3.20
C ASP A 226 29.51 13.78 -3.78
N ARG A 227 29.48 14.15 -5.05
CA ARG A 227 28.35 14.89 -5.64
C ARG A 227 27.23 14.04 -6.22
N ARG A 228 27.42 12.74 -6.51
CA ARG A 228 26.43 11.96 -7.28
C ARG A 228 25.57 11.05 -6.40
N LEU A 229 26.19 10.20 -5.58
CA LEU A 229 25.48 9.33 -4.62
C LEU A 229 24.72 10.14 -3.57
N THR A 230 25.29 11.26 -3.11
CA THR A 230 24.65 12.18 -2.18
C THR A 230 23.41 12.85 -2.78
N THR A 231 23.40 13.18 -4.08
CA THR A 231 22.25 13.82 -4.73
C THR A 231 21.07 12.87 -4.92
N GLU A 232 21.32 11.63 -5.33
CA GLU A 232 20.24 10.63 -5.48
C GLU A 232 19.60 10.28 -4.13
N TYR A 233 20.43 10.15 -3.08
CA TYR A 233 19.95 9.86 -1.74
C TYR A 233 19.15 11.03 -1.14
N LEU A 234 19.66 12.27 -1.27
CA LEU A 234 18.91 13.46 -0.83
C LEU A 234 17.59 13.63 -1.59
N SER A 235 17.57 13.27 -2.88
CA SER A 235 16.33 13.24 -3.67
C SER A 235 15.35 12.21 -3.12
N ALA A 236 15.81 11.03 -2.71
CA ALA A 236 14.98 10.01 -2.07
C ALA A 236 14.45 10.45 -0.69
N CYS A 237 15.29 11.13 0.12
CA CYS A 237 14.87 11.77 1.36
C CYS A 237 13.76 12.82 1.12
N GLY A 238 13.94 13.71 0.14
CA GLY A 238 12.93 14.72 -0.21
C GLY A 238 11.59 14.10 -0.60
N ARG A 239 11.61 13.00 -1.36
CA ARG A 239 10.40 12.24 -1.69
C ARG A 239 9.75 11.59 -0.48
N ALA A 240 10.53 11.02 0.43
CA ALA A 240 9.98 10.45 1.67
C ALA A 240 9.26 11.53 2.52
N LEU A 241 9.79 12.75 2.55
CA LEU A 241 9.14 13.89 3.22
C LEU A 241 7.87 14.35 2.49
N ALA A 242 7.91 14.48 1.16
CA ALA A 242 6.73 14.82 0.37
C ALA A 242 5.63 13.75 0.50
N ALA A 243 6.05 12.48 0.50
CA ALA A 243 5.18 11.33 0.70
C ALA A 243 4.46 11.37 2.05
N TYR A 244 5.15 11.77 3.11
CA TYR A 244 4.56 11.94 4.43
C TYR A 244 3.59 13.11 4.51
N ALA A 245 3.89 14.22 3.85
CA ALA A 245 3.09 15.44 3.91
C ALA A 245 1.62 15.22 3.49
N ARG A 246 1.36 14.22 2.64
CA ARG A 246 0.01 13.77 2.23
C ARG A 246 -0.92 13.39 3.37
N TYR A 247 -0.35 12.93 4.48
CA TYR A 247 -1.08 12.50 5.67
C TYR A 247 -1.01 13.54 6.80
N GLY A 248 -0.29 14.64 6.57
CA GLY A 248 0.21 15.58 7.58
C GLY A 248 -0.69 16.76 7.93
N ASP A 249 -1.91 16.85 7.41
CA ASP A 249 -2.86 17.93 7.79
C ASP A 249 -3.27 17.92 9.28
N ARG A 250 -2.79 16.94 10.06
CA ARG A 250 -2.94 16.89 11.52
C ARG A 250 -1.75 17.43 12.33
N LEU A 251 -0.63 17.81 11.69
CA LEU A 251 0.55 18.35 12.38
C LEU A 251 0.65 19.89 12.38
N ARG A 252 -0.42 20.59 11.98
CA ARG A 252 -0.53 22.06 12.03
C ARG A 252 -1.59 22.56 13.03
N LYS A 253 -1.75 21.87 14.15
CA LYS A 253 -2.50 22.37 15.31
C LYS A 253 -1.67 22.22 16.57
#